data_AF-A0AAI8IF37-F1
#
_entry.id   AF-A0AAI8IF37-F1
#
_cell.length_a   1.000
_cell.length_b   1.000
_cell.length_c   1.000
_cell.angle_alpha   90.00
_cell.angle_beta   90.00
_cell.angle_gamma   90.00
#
_symmetry.space_group_name_H-M   'P 1'
#
loop_
_entity.id
_entity.type
_entity.pdbx_description
1 polymer ?
#
loop_
_entity_poly.entity_id
_entity_poly.type
_entity_poly.pdbx_seq_one_letter_code
_entity_poly.pdbx_strand_id
1 'polypeptide(L)'
;MVAQVPTATLRQINKVLGRNFVTKYGTRQGIVVLGRVAPFGIGAVIGGGANAALASLAVRAGRRAFDPAPEQWPPSWDEPLD
;
A
#
# COMPACT_ATOMS: atom_id res chain seq x y z
N MET A 1 24.27 48.74 6.85
CA MET A 1 22.80 48.72 7.02
C MET A 1 22.25 47.58 6.18
N VAL A 2 21.80 46.49 6.81
CA VAL A 2 21.12 45.40 6.08
C VAL A 2 19.73 45.90 5.73
N ALA A 3 19.43 46.05 4.44
CA ALA A 3 18.11 46.42 3.97
C ALA A 3 17.12 45.35 4.45
N GLN A 4 16.23 45.71 5.38
CA GLN A 4 15.20 44.79 5.86
C GLN A 4 14.20 44.59 4.72
N VAL A 5 14.29 43.43 4.06
CA VAL A 5 13.33 43.03 3.05
C VAL A 5 11.96 42.93 3.72
N PRO A 6 10.94 43.67 3.25
CA PRO A 6 9.62 43.65 3.88
C PRO A 6 9.02 42.24 3.89
N THR A 7 8.47 41.81 5.03
CA THR A 7 7.87 40.48 5.22
C THR A 7 6.71 40.21 4.26
N ALA A 8 5.99 41.25 3.83
CA ALA A 8 4.96 41.17 2.80
C ALA A 8 5.53 40.73 1.44
N THR A 9 6.69 41.28 1.04
CA THR A 9 7.40 40.91 -0.18
C THR A 9 7.90 39.46 -0.10
N LEU A 10 8.44 39.05 1.06
CA LEU A 10 8.85 37.65 1.29
C LEU A 10 7.67 36.68 1.18
N ARG A 11 6.49 37.02 1.72
CA ARG A 11 5.27 36.21 1.59
C ARG A 11 4.80 36.08 0.15
N GLN A 12 4.88 37.16 -0.62
CA GLN A 12 4.47 37.17 -2.02
C GLN A 12 5.39 36.30 -2.88
N ILE A 13 6.71 36.39 -2.65
CA ILE A 13 7.71 35.54 -3.31
C ILE A 13 7.46 34.07 -2.97
N ASN A 14 7.26 33.72 -1.70
CA ASN A 14 6.98 32.34 -1.29
C ASN A 14 5.71 31.76 -1.92
N LYS A 15 4.66 32.58 -2.10
CA LYS A 15 3.39 32.13 -2.71
C LYS A 15 3.57 31.75 -4.19
N VAL A 16 4.39 32.50 -4.92
CA VAL A 16 4.66 32.26 -6.35
C VAL A 16 5.72 31.16 -6.52
N LEU A 17 6.80 31.24 -5.75
CA LEU A 17 7.91 30.30 -5.85
C LEU A 17 7.51 28.92 -5.34
N GLY A 18 6.78 28.82 -4.23
CA GLY A 18 6.30 27.55 -3.70
C GLY A 18 5.38 26.82 -4.68
N ARG A 19 4.39 27.53 -5.26
CA ARG A 19 3.50 26.98 -6.28
C ARG A 19 4.29 26.47 -7.48
N ASN A 20 5.14 27.31 -8.07
CA ASN A 20 5.92 26.97 -9.26
C ASN A 20 6.95 25.87 -9.00
N PHE A 21 7.54 25.83 -7.80
CA PHE A 21 8.49 24.80 -7.42
C PHE A 21 7.79 23.43 -7.34
N VAL A 22 6.64 23.36 -6.67
CA VAL A 22 5.82 22.14 -6.61
C VAL A 22 5.37 21.71 -8.00
N THR A 23 4.85 22.61 -8.84
CA THR A 23 4.40 22.21 -10.18
C THR A 23 5.55 21.88 -11.14
N LYS A 24 6.71 22.53 -11.05
CA LYS A 24 7.83 22.33 -11.99
C LYS A 24 8.75 21.17 -11.59
N TYR A 25 9.04 21.05 -10.30
CA TYR A 25 9.88 19.98 -9.77
C TYR A 25 9.06 18.79 -9.29
N GLY A 26 7.88 19.01 -8.70
CA GLY A 26 6.99 17.91 -8.29
C GLY A 26 6.41 17.12 -9.47
N THR A 27 6.23 17.71 -10.66
CA THR A 27 5.89 16.92 -11.87
C THR A 27 7.08 16.16 -12.43
N ARG A 28 8.27 16.77 -12.50
CA ARG A 28 9.50 16.11 -12.96
C ARG A 28 9.95 14.98 -12.04
N GLN A 29 9.98 15.21 -10.72
CA GLN A 29 10.32 14.20 -9.72
C GLN A 29 9.15 13.25 -9.45
N GLY A 30 7.90 13.70 -9.63
CA GLY A 30 6.72 12.86 -9.50
C GLY A 30 6.69 11.73 -10.52
N ILE A 31 7.05 11.98 -11.78
CA ILE A 31 7.17 10.93 -12.82
C ILE A 31 8.25 9.91 -12.45
N VAL A 32 9.39 10.34 -11.91
CA VAL A 32 10.48 9.45 -11.48
C VAL A 32 10.06 8.58 -10.30
N VAL A 33 9.37 9.16 -9.32
CA VAL A 33 8.85 8.41 -8.16
C VAL A 33 7.78 7.42 -8.62
N LEU A 34 6.81 7.85 -9.45
CA LEU A 34 5.77 7.00 -10.02
C LEU A 34 6.37 5.83 -10.81
N GLY A 35 7.39 6.08 -11.64
CA GLY A 35 8.11 5.04 -12.38
C GLY A 35 8.82 4.03 -11.48
N ARG A 36 9.24 4.44 -10.27
CA ARG A 36 9.88 3.55 -9.29
C ARG A 36 8.89 2.66 -8.53
N VAL A 37 7.68 3.15 -8.22
CA VAL A 37 6.64 2.36 -7.54
C VAL A 37 5.77 1.52 -8.50
N ALA A 38 5.69 1.90 -9.78
CA ALA A 38 4.90 1.15 -10.77
C ALA A 38 5.24 -0.35 -10.84
N PRO A 39 6.52 -0.79 -10.86
CA PRO A 39 6.87 -2.22 -10.83
C PRO A 39 6.35 -2.92 -9.57
N PHE A 40 6.31 -2.21 -8.44
CA PHE A 40 5.80 -2.74 -7.18
C PHE A 40 4.29 -2.98 -7.24
N GLY A 41 3.53 -2.05 -7.84
CA GLY A 41 2.09 -2.22 -8.07
C GLY A 41 1.79 -3.43 -8.97
N ILE A 42 2.55 -3.59 -10.04
CA ILE A 42 2.44 -4.76 -10.94
C ILE A 42 2.75 -6.05 -10.18
N GLY A 43 3.86 -6.07 -9.43
CA GLY A 43 4.26 -7.22 -8.63
C GLY A 43 3.23 -7.58 -7.56
N ALA A 44 2.60 -6.60 -6.93
CA ALA A 44 1.56 -6.83 -5.93
C ALA A 44 0.28 -7.44 -6.53
N VAL A 45 -0.14 -6.99 -7.72
CA VAL A 45 -1.29 -7.57 -8.42
C VAL A 45 -1.01 -9.01 -8.83
N ILE A 46 0.14 -9.27 -9.46
CA ILE A 46 0.50 -10.62 -9.92
C ILE A 46 0.71 -11.55 -8.71
N GLY A 47 1.55 -11.15 -7.75
CA GLY A 47 1.87 -11.96 -6.57
C GLY A 47 0.66 -12.20 -5.68
N GLY A 48 -0.15 -11.15 -5.43
CA GLY A 48 -1.39 -11.27 -4.67
C GLY A 48 -2.41 -12.18 -5.36
N GLY A 49 -2.62 -11.99 -6.66
CA GLY A 49 -3.54 -12.81 -7.46
C GLY A 49 -3.13 -14.27 -7.52
N ALA A 50 -1.84 -14.55 -7.79
CA ALA A 50 -1.33 -15.92 -7.84
C ALA A 50 -1.44 -16.63 -6.48
N ASN A 51 -1.05 -15.96 -5.39
CA ASN A 51 -1.17 -16.53 -4.04
C ASN A 51 -2.63 -16.79 -3.66
N ALA A 52 -3.55 -15.88 -3.97
CA ALA A 52 -4.98 -16.07 -3.70
C ALA A 52 -5.57 -17.23 -4.50
N ALA A 53 -5.19 -17.38 -5.76
CA ALA A 53 -5.61 -18.50 -6.59
C ALA A 53 -5.10 -19.84 -6.03
N LEU A 54 -3.82 -19.91 -5.67
CA LEU A 54 -3.22 -21.12 -5.06
C LEU A 54 -3.89 -21.48 -3.73
N ALA A 55 -4.11 -20.50 -2.85
CA ALA A 55 -4.81 -20.72 -1.59
C ALA A 55 -6.24 -21.24 -1.81
N SER A 56 -6.96 -20.67 -2.78
CA SER A 56 -8.32 -21.10 -3.13
C SER A 56 -8.34 -22.54 -3.65
N LEU A 57 -7.36 -22.91 -4.49
CA LEU A 57 -7.21 -24.27 -4.97
C LEU A 57 -6.88 -25.25 -3.84
N ALA A 58 -5.99 -24.87 -2.92
CA ALA A 58 -5.65 -25.70 -1.76
C ALA A 58 -6.86 -25.94 -0.87
N VAL A 59 -7.64 -24.90 -0.55
CA VAL A 59 -8.89 -25.03 0.23
C VAL A 59 -9.90 -25.92 -0.50
N ARG A 60 -10.06 -25.75 -1.81
CA ARG A 60 -11.00 -26.56 -2.60
C ARG A 60 -10.59 -28.03 -2.65
N ALA A 61 -9.30 -28.31 -2.81
CA ALA A 61 -8.76 -29.67 -2.78
C ALA A 61 -8.97 -30.31 -1.41
N GLY A 62 -8.67 -29.57 -0.32
CA GLY A 62 -8.91 -30.01 1.05
C GLY A 62 -10.38 -30.37 1.30
N ARG A 63 -11.31 -29.48 0.95
CA ARG A 63 -12.76 -29.74 1.08
C ARG A 63 -13.24 -30.91 0.24
N ARG A 64 -12.60 -31.19 -0.91
CA ARG A 64 -12.95 -32.32 -1.76
C ARG A 64 -12.42 -33.65 -1.20
N ALA A 65 -11.32 -33.62 -0.47
CA ALA A 65 -10.69 -34.80 0.11
C ALA A 65 -11.20 -35.14 1.52
N PHE A 66 -11.56 -34.12 2.32
CA PHE A 66 -11.82 -34.24 3.75
C PHE A 66 -13.17 -33.65 4.19
N ASP A 67 -14.03 -33.30 3.24
CA ASP A 67 -15.30 -32.59 3.49
C ASP A 67 -15.11 -31.18 4.11
N PRO A 68 -16.19 -30.38 4.24
CA PRO A 68 -16.12 -29.06 4.87
C PRO A 68 -15.69 -29.14 6.33
N ALA A 69 -14.95 -28.13 6.78
CA ALA A 69 -14.60 -28.01 8.19
C ALA A 69 -15.88 -27.90 9.06
N PRO A 70 -15.92 -28.56 10.22
CA PRO A 70 -17.07 -28.51 11.12
C PRO A 70 -17.25 -27.12 11.73
N GLU A 71 -18.49 -26.77 12.09
CA GLU A 71 -18.80 -25.49 12.74
C GLU A 71 -18.20 -25.36 14.15
N GLN A 72 -18.08 -26.50 14.84
CA GLN A 72 -17.40 -26.60 16.13
C GLN A 72 -16.34 -27.70 16.03
N TRP A 73 -15.13 -27.38 16.48
CA TRP A 73 -14.09 -28.38 16.67
C TRP A 73 -14.39 -29.15 17.95
N PRO A 74 -14.15 -30.47 17.99
CA PRO A 74 -14.25 -31.22 19.22
C PRO A 74 -13.25 -30.66 20.25
N PRO A 75 -13.54 -30.80 21.56
CA PRO A 75 -12.61 -30.40 22.62
C PRO A 75 -11.21 -30.93 22.32
N SER A 76 -10.21 -30.07 22.48
CA SER A 76 -8.82 -30.53 22.38
C SER A 76 -8.57 -31.56 23.46
N TRP A 77 -7.72 -32.55 23.19
CA TRP A 77 -7.38 -33.63 24.13
C TRP A 77 -6.81 -33.15 25.48
N ASP A 78 -6.50 -31.86 25.59
CA ASP A 78 -5.99 -31.19 26.78
C ASP A 78 -7.09 -30.62 27.69
N GLU A 79 -8.36 -30.63 27.24
CA GLU A 79 -9.51 -30.17 28.01
C GLU A 79 -10.15 -31.37 28.75
N PRO A 80 -10.32 -31.30 30.08
CA PRO A 80 -11.05 -32.34 30.81
C PRO A 80 -12.47 -32.48 30.29
N LEU A 81 -12.93 -33.70 30.04
CA LEU A 81 -14.34 -33.96 29.74
C LEU A 81 -15.14 -33.81 31.05
N ASP A 82 -15.73 -32.65 31.27
CA ASP A 82 -16.77 -32.44 32.27
C ASP A 82 -18.17 -32.79 31.74
#